data_AF-I4VN99-F1
#
_entry.id   AF-I4VN99-F1
#
_cell.length_a   1.000
_cell.length_b   1.000
_cell.length_c   1.000
_cell.angle_alpha   90.00
_cell.angle_beta   90.00
_cell.angle_gamma   90.00
#
_symmetry.space_group_name_H-M   'P 1'
#
loop_
_entity.id
_entity.type
_entity.pdbx_description
1 polymer ?
#
loop_
_entity_poly.entity_id
_entity_poly.type
_entity_poly.pdbx_seq_one_letter_code
_entity_poly.pdbx_strand_id
1 'polypeptide(L)'
;MTHRLPLLLALLLGVLLTGCHSVKTLLPPNLRPSTETGNTRDEAMQHLLQATPCCSSFADFSYQHMLPWQPQKFTLGNGGMVANLNGTHSYFLAFRLPVDAKLPYRVALKSELNGRWLHSSYLFAPTIVLLDGGFQPIRSKDIDLCEHMGWGEETTGAFGSLNIDSDKARYLLVYSSAAQQSGQTYWEQSPAAFSTKATLNMNSAGSFSVPHGPDGTLWVGMMNTTYAKAIDNAICKKAPEGNGVLSTLRTALPTPWSHHAGDSSGSDNAGDRARSP
;
A
#
# COMPACT_ATOMS: atom_id res chain seq x y z
N MET A 1 -3.48 95.19 16.06
CA MET A 1 -3.18 94.84 17.47
C MET A 1 -3.83 93.49 17.78
N THR A 2 -3.33 92.73 18.76
CA THR A 2 -4.04 91.73 19.64
C THR A 2 -5.30 91.00 19.08
N HIS A 3 -5.51 89.67 19.14
CA HIS A 3 -5.06 88.59 20.05
C HIS A 3 -5.81 87.27 19.63
N ARG A 4 -5.50 85.99 19.96
CA ARG A 4 -4.44 85.22 20.65
C ARG A 4 -4.28 83.83 19.96
N LEU A 5 -3.36 82.99 20.48
CA LEU A 5 -3.36 81.50 20.44
C LEU A 5 -4.71 80.87 20.89
N PRO A 6 -4.97 79.54 20.70
CA PRO A 6 -4.01 78.47 20.37
C PRO A 6 -4.42 77.47 19.24
N LEU A 7 -3.56 77.29 18.22
CA LEU A 7 -3.73 76.27 17.18
C LEU A 7 -2.66 75.16 17.27
N LEU A 8 -2.50 74.53 18.45
CA LEU A 8 -1.37 73.63 18.73
C LEU A 8 -1.69 72.31 19.46
N LEU A 9 -2.97 71.98 19.71
CA LEU A 9 -3.34 70.76 20.47
C LEU A 9 -3.99 69.63 19.64
N ALA A 10 -4.24 69.85 18.34
CA ALA A 10 -5.02 68.91 17.52
C ALA A 10 -4.19 67.92 16.66
N LEU A 11 -2.87 68.12 16.53
CA LEU A 11 -2.04 67.41 15.54
C LEU A 11 -1.26 66.20 16.09
N LEU A 12 -1.44 65.84 17.38
CA LEU A 12 -0.65 64.81 18.07
C LEU A 12 -1.40 63.50 18.37
N LEU A 13 -2.67 63.39 17.96
CA LEU A 13 -3.49 62.17 18.13
C LEU A 13 -3.65 61.34 16.84
N GLY A 14 -2.90 61.65 15.78
CA GLY A 14 -3.06 61.07 14.45
C GLY A 14 -2.21 59.81 14.13
N VAL A 15 -1.46 59.25 15.10
CA VAL A 15 -0.39 58.25 14.83
C VAL A 15 -0.51 56.99 15.71
N LEU A 16 -1.74 56.47 15.90
CA LEU A 16 -2.00 55.29 16.76
C LEU A 16 -2.91 54.21 16.14
N LEU A 17 -3.19 54.27 14.83
CA LEU A 17 -4.14 53.36 14.16
C LEU A 17 -3.60 52.66 12.89
N THR A 18 -2.28 52.70 12.63
CA THR A 18 -1.62 51.91 11.58
C THR A 18 -1.17 50.53 12.09
N GLY A 19 -2.02 49.87 12.88
CA GLY A 19 -1.80 48.55 13.46
C GLY A 19 -2.64 47.48 12.78
N CYS A 20 -2.39 47.20 11.50
CA CYS A 20 -3.09 46.15 10.75
C CYS A 20 -2.67 44.75 11.25
N HIS A 21 -3.22 44.32 12.38
CA HIS A 21 -3.06 42.95 12.88
C HIS A 21 -3.54 41.96 11.81
N SER A 22 -2.63 41.12 11.33
CA SER A 22 -2.95 40.04 10.40
C SER A 22 -3.98 39.12 11.04
N VAL A 23 -5.22 39.17 10.56
CA VAL A 23 -6.30 38.27 10.98
C VAL A 23 -5.95 36.86 10.53
N LYS A 24 -5.27 36.11 11.42
CA LYS A 24 -5.03 34.67 11.27
C LYS A 24 -6.34 33.91 11.44
N THR A 25 -7.16 34.01 10.40
CA THR A 25 -8.17 33.04 9.96
C THR A 25 -8.69 32.10 11.03
N LEU A 26 -9.87 32.44 11.58
CA LEU A 26 -10.72 31.54 12.36
C LEU A 26 -11.33 30.40 11.51
N LEU A 27 -10.57 29.90 10.53
CA LEU A 27 -10.90 28.67 9.81
C LEU A 27 -10.71 27.49 10.76
N PRO A 28 -11.74 26.65 10.98
CA PRO A 28 -11.60 25.44 11.77
C PRO A 28 -10.59 24.48 11.10
N PRO A 29 -9.94 23.56 11.84
CA PRO A 29 -8.81 22.77 11.33
C PRO A 29 -9.07 22.00 10.03
N ASN A 30 -10.33 21.61 9.78
CA ASN A 30 -10.75 20.85 8.59
C ASN A 30 -11.00 21.70 7.33
N LEU A 31 -10.98 23.04 7.43
CA LEU A 31 -11.23 23.96 6.30
C LEU A 31 -10.01 24.85 5.96
N ARG A 32 -8.83 24.49 6.49
CA ARG A 32 -7.56 25.13 6.10
C ARG A 32 -7.00 24.40 4.89
N PRO A 33 -6.54 25.11 3.84
CA PRO A 33 -5.66 24.51 2.84
C PRO A 33 -4.49 23.81 3.55
N SER A 34 -4.18 22.57 3.16
CA SER A 34 -3.14 21.79 3.81
C SER A 34 -1.77 22.41 3.53
N THR A 35 -1.20 23.07 4.53
CA THR A 35 0.25 23.25 4.63
C THR A 35 0.86 21.85 4.71
N GLU A 36 1.60 21.45 3.68
CA GLU A 36 2.18 20.11 3.61
C GLU A 36 3.23 19.93 4.71
N THR A 37 3.12 18.83 5.44
CA THR A 37 3.97 18.49 6.60
C THR A 37 4.37 17.02 6.65
N GLY A 38 4.12 16.28 5.57
CA GLY A 38 4.87 15.09 5.21
C GLY A 38 5.46 15.36 3.83
N ASN A 39 6.75 15.08 3.65
CA ASN A 39 7.44 15.32 2.39
C ASN A 39 6.72 14.60 1.25
N THR A 40 6.53 15.30 0.13
CA THR A 40 6.01 14.69 -1.10
C THR A 40 6.94 13.56 -1.54
N ARG A 41 6.40 12.61 -2.33
CA ARG A 41 7.16 11.50 -2.90
C ARG A 41 8.45 11.96 -3.58
N ASP A 42 8.38 13.10 -4.27
CA ASP A 42 9.48 13.63 -5.07
C ASP A 42 10.53 14.35 -4.19
N GLU A 43 10.12 15.01 -3.10
CA GLU A 43 11.05 15.53 -2.08
C GLU A 43 11.75 14.39 -1.34
N ALA A 44 11.01 13.34 -0.95
CA ALA A 44 11.59 12.15 -0.33
C ALA A 44 12.62 11.48 -1.27
N MET A 45 12.34 11.45 -2.58
CA MET A 45 13.27 10.94 -3.59
C MET A 45 14.52 11.83 -3.71
N GLN A 46 14.36 13.15 -3.70
CA GLN A 46 15.49 14.08 -3.68
C GLN A 46 16.36 13.91 -2.43
N HIS A 47 15.76 13.71 -1.24
CA HIS A 47 16.51 13.43 -0.02
C HIS A 47 17.29 12.11 -0.10
N LEU A 48 16.71 11.04 -0.65
CA LEU A 48 17.40 9.76 -0.85
C LEU A 48 18.59 9.90 -1.82
N LEU A 49 18.43 10.67 -2.90
CA LEU A 49 19.50 10.92 -3.88
C LEU A 49 20.62 11.81 -3.32
N GLN A 50 20.30 12.72 -2.39
CA GLN A 50 21.28 13.58 -1.71
C GLN A 50 21.99 12.90 -0.53
N ALA A 51 21.43 11.82 0.02
CA ALA A 51 22.01 11.10 1.14
C ALA A 51 23.29 10.34 0.75
N THR A 52 24.37 10.53 1.52
CA THR A 52 25.63 9.80 1.35
C THR A 52 25.46 8.31 1.67
N PRO A 53 25.72 7.39 0.74
CA PRO A 53 25.65 5.96 1.00
C PRO A 53 26.74 5.51 1.98
N CYS A 54 26.40 4.63 2.93
CA CYS A 54 27.34 4.05 3.89
C CYS A 54 27.88 2.66 3.45
N CYS A 55 27.28 2.07 2.42
CA CYS A 55 27.59 0.71 1.93
C CYS A 55 27.26 0.56 0.43
N SER A 56 27.95 -0.36 -0.23
CA SER A 56 27.69 -0.74 -1.63
C SER A 56 27.82 -2.24 -1.92
N SER A 57 28.34 -3.03 -0.98
CA SER A 57 28.43 -4.49 -1.03
C SER A 57 27.59 -5.14 0.07
N PHE A 58 27.06 -6.35 -0.19
CA PHE A 58 26.29 -7.12 0.80
C PHE A 58 27.08 -7.49 2.07
N ALA A 59 28.41 -7.41 2.05
CA ALA A 59 29.25 -7.62 3.23
C ALA A 59 29.36 -6.38 4.16
N ASP A 60 29.02 -5.18 3.68
CA ASP A 60 29.19 -3.91 4.41
C ASP A 60 28.09 -3.68 5.47
N PHE A 61 26.97 -4.41 5.36
CA PHE A 61 25.75 -4.15 6.12
C PHE A 61 25.84 -4.65 7.57
N SER A 62 25.31 -3.86 8.50
CA SER A 62 25.29 -4.20 9.93
C SER A 62 24.15 -5.16 10.28
N TYR A 63 24.34 -6.46 10.04
CA TYR A 63 23.41 -7.54 10.41
C TYR A 63 23.37 -7.82 11.93
N GLN A 64 23.38 -6.79 12.78
CA GLN A 64 23.41 -6.98 14.24
C GLN A 64 22.11 -7.57 14.78
N HIS A 65 20.97 -7.14 14.24
CA HIS A 65 19.64 -7.56 14.67
C HIS A 65 19.27 -8.94 14.14
N MET A 66 18.62 -9.77 14.96
CA MET A 66 17.91 -10.96 14.49
C MET A 66 16.61 -10.55 13.80
N LEU A 67 16.17 -11.33 12.80
CA LEU A 67 14.82 -11.21 12.24
C LEU A 67 13.79 -11.42 13.36
N PRO A 68 12.84 -10.49 13.58
CA PRO A 68 11.83 -10.63 14.63
C PRO A 68 10.98 -11.90 14.51
N TRP A 69 10.70 -12.57 15.64
CA TRP A 69 9.87 -13.79 15.69
C TRP A 69 8.37 -13.58 15.37
N GLN A 70 7.95 -12.32 15.22
CA GLN A 70 6.69 -11.88 14.65
C GLN A 70 6.92 -10.50 14.01
N PRO A 71 6.08 -10.03 13.08
CA PRO A 71 6.37 -8.78 12.38
C PRO A 71 6.39 -7.57 13.32
N GLN A 72 7.43 -6.76 13.21
CA GLN A 72 7.62 -5.52 13.97
C GLN A 72 7.74 -4.32 13.04
N LYS A 73 7.29 -3.16 13.51
CA LYS A 73 7.25 -1.88 12.76
C LYS A 73 8.65 -1.25 12.68
N PHE A 74 9.11 -0.95 11.47
CA PHE A 74 10.35 -0.22 11.20
C PHE A 74 10.09 0.98 10.28
N THR A 75 10.59 2.17 10.65
CA THR A 75 10.56 3.34 9.78
C THR A 75 11.84 3.42 8.95
N LEU A 76 11.68 3.51 7.64
CA LEU A 76 12.73 3.80 6.66
C LEU A 76 12.55 5.24 6.20
N GLY A 77 13.64 5.98 5.99
CA GLY A 77 13.60 7.42 5.71
C GLY A 77 14.63 8.21 6.51
N ASN A 78 14.31 9.46 6.83
CA ASN A 78 15.20 10.40 7.51
C ASN A 78 15.80 9.82 8.81
N GLY A 79 17.12 9.94 8.99
CA GLY A 79 17.89 9.31 10.07
C GLY A 79 18.26 7.85 9.84
N GLY A 80 17.68 7.18 8.84
CA GLY A 80 18.07 5.85 8.40
C GLY A 80 19.35 5.86 7.54
N MET A 81 20.05 4.71 7.51
CA MET A 81 21.20 4.51 6.63
C MET A 81 20.78 4.24 5.18
N VAL A 82 21.58 4.72 4.23
CA VAL A 82 21.39 4.52 2.78
C VAL A 82 22.48 3.63 2.22
N ALA A 83 22.10 2.68 1.38
CA ALA A 83 22.99 1.86 0.56
C ALA A 83 22.97 2.34 -0.90
N ASN A 84 24.07 2.13 -1.63
CA ASN A 84 24.09 2.25 -3.09
C ASN A 84 24.28 0.85 -3.69
N LEU A 85 23.17 0.22 -4.06
CA LEU A 85 23.14 -1.12 -4.64
C LEU A 85 22.92 -1.01 -6.15
N ASN A 86 23.92 -1.42 -6.92
CA ASN A 86 23.91 -1.38 -8.40
C ASN A 86 23.55 0.02 -8.97
N GLY A 87 24.07 1.09 -8.36
CA GLY A 87 23.78 2.48 -8.75
C GLY A 87 22.47 3.04 -8.18
N THR A 88 21.68 2.24 -7.46
CA THR A 88 20.42 2.65 -6.84
C THR A 88 20.64 3.00 -5.37
N HIS A 89 20.38 4.23 -4.99
CA HIS A 89 20.27 4.60 -3.57
C HIS A 89 19.03 3.94 -2.96
N SER A 90 19.11 3.45 -1.71
CA SER A 90 17.94 2.96 -0.98
C SER A 90 18.16 2.93 0.54
N TYR A 91 17.12 3.23 1.31
CA TYR A 91 17.08 2.90 2.74
C TYR A 91 16.90 1.39 2.93
N PHE A 92 17.45 0.81 3.99
CA PHE A 92 17.48 -0.63 4.18
C PHE A 92 17.27 -1.11 5.62
N LEU A 93 16.87 -2.39 5.76
CA LEU A 93 16.89 -3.17 7.00
C LEU A 93 17.75 -4.42 6.81
N ALA A 94 18.64 -4.71 7.74
CA ALA A 94 19.57 -5.84 7.67
C ALA A 94 19.42 -6.77 8.89
N PHE A 95 19.06 -8.04 8.66
CA PHE A 95 18.76 -9.02 9.70
C PHE A 95 19.60 -10.30 9.57
N ARG A 96 20.00 -10.87 10.72
CA ARG A 96 20.37 -12.28 10.84
C ARG A 96 19.13 -13.16 10.86
N LEU A 97 19.18 -14.29 10.17
CA LEU A 97 18.12 -15.29 10.19
C LEU A 97 18.31 -16.30 11.33
N PRO A 98 17.23 -16.79 11.96
CA PRO A 98 17.31 -17.84 12.96
C PRO A 98 17.77 -19.16 12.31
N VAL A 99 18.93 -19.67 12.74
CA VAL A 99 19.51 -20.92 12.21
C VAL A 99 18.77 -22.18 12.68
N ASP A 100 18.14 -22.11 13.86
CA ASP A 100 17.38 -23.22 14.46
C ASP A 100 15.89 -23.23 14.06
N ALA A 101 15.46 -22.31 13.19
CA ALA A 101 14.07 -22.25 12.73
C ALA A 101 13.77 -23.40 11.75
N LYS A 102 12.72 -24.17 12.04
CA LYS A 102 12.26 -25.26 11.17
C LYS A 102 11.90 -24.74 9.77
N LEU A 103 12.58 -25.26 8.76
CA LEU A 103 12.30 -24.98 7.36
C LEU A 103 11.14 -25.86 6.82
N PRO A 104 10.39 -25.38 5.81
CA PRO A 104 10.37 -24.00 5.34
C PRO A 104 9.58 -23.10 6.30
N TYR A 105 9.98 -21.83 6.40
CA TYR A 105 9.20 -20.79 7.11
C TYR A 105 8.88 -19.63 6.16
N ARG A 106 8.05 -18.68 6.61
CA ARG A 106 7.69 -17.48 5.83
C ARG A 106 8.16 -16.23 6.57
N VAL A 107 8.70 -15.26 5.84
CA VAL A 107 8.90 -13.88 6.29
C VAL A 107 7.71 -13.07 5.79
N ALA A 108 7.07 -12.32 6.69
CA ALA A 108 5.96 -11.44 6.39
C ALA A 108 6.46 -9.99 6.25
N LEU A 109 5.83 -9.26 5.33
CA LEU A 109 6.07 -7.85 5.10
C LEU A 109 4.73 -7.12 5.02
N LYS A 110 4.64 -5.93 5.62
CA LYS A 110 3.51 -5.01 5.43
C LYS A 110 4.01 -3.58 5.32
N SER A 111 3.81 -2.98 4.15
CA SER A 111 4.08 -1.56 3.93
C SER A 111 2.87 -0.71 4.31
N GLU A 112 3.12 0.40 4.99
CA GLU A 112 2.09 1.39 5.32
C GLU A 112 2.05 2.51 4.30
N LEU A 113 0.86 3.03 4.03
CA LEU A 113 0.68 4.23 3.21
C LEU A 113 1.38 5.41 3.88
N ASN A 114 2.44 5.91 3.25
CA ASN A 114 3.04 7.20 3.60
C ASN A 114 2.19 8.34 2.99
N GLY A 115 2.14 9.51 3.62
CA GLY A 115 1.29 10.64 3.22
C GLY A 115 -0.13 10.64 3.81
N ARG A 116 -0.71 11.85 3.95
CA ARG A 116 -1.97 12.09 4.69
C ARG A 116 -3.26 11.80 3.91
N TRP A 117 -3.21 11.83 2.58
CA TRP A 117 -4.37 11.64 1.72
C TRP A 117 -4.07 10.58 0.68
N LEU A 118 -4.98 9.61 0.50
CA LEU A 118 -4.73 8.43 -0.33
C LEU A 118 -4.34 8.75 -1.79
N HIS A 119 -4.79 9.87 -2.35
CA HIS A 119 -4.44 10.31 -3.70
C HIS A 119 -3.04 10.91 -3.84
N SER A 120 -2.38 11.27 -2.73
CA SER A 120 -0.98 11.71 -2.67
C SER A 120 -0.11 10.78 -1.81
N SER A 121 -0.65 9.63 -1.40
CA SER A 121 0.07 8.60 -0.68
C SER A 121 0.97 7.75 -1.57
N TYR A 122 2.00 7.16 -0.96
CA TYR A 122 2.90 6.20 -1.59
C TYR A 122 3.28 5.07 -0.63
N LEU A 123 3.87 3.99 -1.15
CA LEU A 123 4.31 2.83 -0.37
C LEU A 123 5.82 2.62 -0.50
N PHE A 124 6.50 2.31 0.60
CA PHE A 124 7.82 1.68 0.50
C PHE A 124 7.64 0.25 -0.04
N ALA A 125 8.12 -0.03 -1.24
CA ALA A 125 7.93 -1.34 -1.88
C ALA A 125 9.21 -2.19 -1.75
N PRO A 126 9.19 -3.32 -1.02
CA PRO A 126 10.41 -4.00 -0.63
C PRO A 126 10.96 -4.94 -1.70
N THR A 127 12.28 -4.91 -1.84
CA THR A 127 13.11 -5.93 -2.46
C THR A 127 13.85 -6.66 -1.35
N ILE A 128 13.86 -8.00 -1.38
CA ILE A 128 14.57 -8.82 -0.40
C ILE A 128 15.73 -9.56 -1.07
N VAL A 129 16.92 -9.44 -0.49
CA VAL A 129 18.05 -10.32 -0.81
C VAL A 129 18.26 -11.32 0.34
N LEU A 130 18.19 -12.60 0.00
CA LEU A 130 18.51 -13.71 0.88
C LEU A 130 19.99 -14.06 0.69
N LEU A 131 20.77 -14.01 1.77
CA LEU A 131 22.23 -14.16 1.74
C LEU A 131 22.69 -15.40 2.52
N ASP A 132 23.79 -16.00 2.07
CA ASP A 132 24.46 -17.08 2.80
C ASP A 132 25.45 -16.57 3.87
N GLY A 133 26.18 -17.50 4.51
CA GLY A 133 27.17 -17.16 5.54
C GLY A 133 28.39 -16.37 5.05
N GLY A 134 28.62 -16.31 3.73
CA GLY A 134 29.66 -15.50 3.08
C GLY A 134 29.11 -14.22 2.44
N PHE A 135 27.90 -13.79 2.83
CA PHE A 135 27.17 -12.64 2.28
C PHE A 135 26.87 -12.75 0.77
N GLN A 136 26.88 -13.96 0.21
CA GLN A 136 26.58 -14.17 -1.21
C GLN A 136 25.06 -14.28 -1.43
N PRO A 137 24.50 -13.69 -2.51
CA PRO A 137 23.08 -13.75 -2.78
C PRO A 137 22.63 -15.14 -3.23
N ILE A 138 21.84 -15.81 -2.38
CA ILE A 138 21.13 -17.06 -2.69
C ILE A 138 19.95 -16.76 -3.61
N ARG A 139 19.21 -15.68 -3.33
CA ARG A 139 18.04 -15.23 -4.09
C ARG A 139 17.77 -13.75 -3.83
N SER A 140 17.49 -12.99 -4.88
CA SER A 140 16.83 -11.68 -4.76
C SER A 140 15.39 -11.78 -5.27
N LYS A 141 14.45 -11.06 -4.65
CA LYS A 141 13.07 -10.91 -5.13
C LYS A 141 12.52 -9.52 -4.79
N ASP A 142 12.00 -8.82 -5.79
CA ASP A 142 11.04 -7.71 -5.61
C ASP A 142 9.71 -8.30 -5.12
N ILE A 143 9.22 -7.86 -3.97
CA ILE A 143 8.02 -8.41 -3.33
C ILE A 143 6.78 -7.73 -3.88
N ASP A 144 5.90 -8.53 -4.49
CA ASP A 144 4.54 -8.13 -4.85
C ASP A 144 3.77 -7.77 -3.57
N LEU A 145 3.13 -6.59 -3.56
CA LEU A 145 2.31 -6.12 -2.46
C LEU A 145 0.83 -6.15 -2.85
N CYS A 146 -0.03 -6.50 -1.89
CA CYS A 146 -1.48 -6.61 -2.07
C CYS A 146 -2.21 -5.89 -0.92
N GLU A 147 -3.27 -5.13 -1.21
CA GLU A 147 -4.05 -4.42 -0.18
C GLU A 147 -4.74 -5.41 0.76
N HIS A 148 -4.61 -5.23 2.07
CA HIS A 148 -5.58 -5.78 3.03
C HIS A 148 -5.95 -4.71 4.05
N MET A 149 -7.24 -4.63 4.37
CA MET A 149 -7.86 -3.61 5.22
C MET A 149 -8.62 -4.31 6.34
N GLY A 150 -7.97 -4.44 7.49
CA GLY A 150 -8.50 -5.06 8.69
C GLY A 150 -9.01 -4.06 9.73
N TRP A 151 -9.15 -4.53 10.97
CA TRP A 151 -9.66 -3.74 12.09
C TRP A 151 -8.58 -2.99 12.88
N GLY A 152 -7.32 -3.42 12.75
CA GLY A 152 -6.16 -2.85 13.44
C GLY A 152 -5.05 -2.45 12.47
N GLU A 153 -4.07 -1.72 12.98
CA GLU A 153 -2.91 -1.24 12.19
C GLU A 153 -2.10 -2.43 11.65
N GLU A 154 -1.86 -3.44 12.48
CA GLU A 154 -1.17 -4.68 12.12
C GLU A 154 -1.88 -5.52 11.04
N THR A 155 -3.18 -5.26 10.83
CA THR A 155 -4.02 -5.89 9.79
C THR A 155 -4.34 -4.95 8.62
N THR A 156 -3.73 -3.76 8.54
CA THR A 156 -4.06 -2.74 7.54
C THR A 156 -2.83 -2.19 6.81
N GLY A 157 -2.79 -2.35 5.49
CA GLY A 157 -1.66 -1.92 4.64
C GLY A 157 -1.51 -2.76 3.37
N ALA A 158 -0.35 -2.64 2.74
CA ALA A 158 0.04 -3.46 1.58
C ALA A 158 0.90 -4.64 2.06
N PHE A 159 0.40 -5.87 1.92
CA PHE A 159 1.04 -7.07 2.46
C PHE A 159 1.79 -7.86 1.39
N GLY A 160 2.90 -8.49 1.79
CA GLY A 160 3.70 -9.39 0.96
C GLY A 160 4.44 -10.44 1.79
N SER A 161 5.06 -11.43 1.15
CA SER A 161 5.86 -12.44 1.87
C SER A 161 6.93 -13.12 1.02
N LEU A 162 7.92 -13.71 1.71
CA LEU A 162 8.96 -14.55 1.14
C LEU A 162 9.05 -15.87 1.90
N ASN A 163 9.02 -17.01 1.19
CA ASN A 163 9.28 -18.32 1.77
C ASN A 163 10.79 -18.48 1.96
N ILE A 164 11.25 -18.92 3.14
CA ILE A 164 12.63 -19.33 3.38
C ILE A 164 12.68 -20.86 3.42
N ASP A 165 13.48 -21.39 2.51
CA ASP A 165 13.52 -22.77 2.05
C ASP A 165 14.96 -23.34 2.07
N SER A 166 15.97 -22.47 1.92
CA SER A 166 17.38 -22.86 1.94
C SER A 166 17.98 -22.93 3.36
N ASP A 167 18.59 -24.07 3.67
CA ASP A 167 19.43 -24.35 4.83
C ASP A 167 20.72 -23.51 4.91
N LYS A 168 21.12 -22.87 3.79
CA LYS A 168 22.29 -21.99 3.70
C LYS A 168 22.00 -20.53 4.06
N ALA A 169 20.72 -20.14 4.17
CA ALA A 169 20.33 -18.76 4.45
C ALA A 169 20.78 -18.32 5.85
N ARG A 170 21.55 -17.23 5.94
CA ARG A 170 22.06 -16.67 7.21
C ARG A 170 21.68 -15.21 7.43
N TYR A 171 21.49 -14.45 6.36
CA TYR A 171 21.09 -13.05 6.46
C TYR A 171 19.98 -12.71 5.46
N LEU A 172 19.23 -11.66 5.80
CA LEU A 172 18.15 -11.11 5.00
C LEU A 172 18.32 -9.59 4.97
N LEU A 173 18.48 -9.05 3.77
CA LEU A 173 18.50 -7.62 3.50
C LEU A 173 17.17 -7.22 2.87
N VAL A 174 16.53 -6.18 3.39
CA VAL A 174 15.38 -5.52 2.76
C VAL A 174 15.79 -4.12 2.34
N TYR A 175 15.48 -3.74 1.11
CA TYR A 175 15.65 -2.38 0.56
C TYR A 175 14.53 -2.12 -0.46
N SER A 176 14.62 -1.10 -1.31
CA SER A 176 13.75 -0.92 -2.48
C SER A 176 14.59 -0.76 -3.75
N SER A 177 14.45 -1.68 -4.72
CA SER A 177 15.14 -1.63 -6.02
C SER A 177 14.65 -0.46 -6.87
N ALA A 178 15.38 -0.10 -7.94
CA ALA A 178 14.92 0.94 -8.87
C ALA A 178 13.59 0.56 -9.57
N ALA A 179 13.35 -0.74 -9.79
CA ALA A 179 12.09 -1.25 -10.30
C ALA A 179 10.95 -1.08 -9.27
N GLN A 180 11.23 -1.34 -7.99
CA GLN A 180 10.26 -1.05 -6.92
C GLN A 180 10.02 0.45 -6.75
N GLN A 181 11.04 1.30 -6.63
CA GLN A 181 10.87 2.75 -6.41
C GLN A 181 10.13 3.47 -7.55
N SER A 182 10.22 2.96 -8.79
CA SER A 182 9.47 3.46 -9.95
C SER A 182 8.11 2.78 -10.18
N GLY A 183 7.81 1.73 -9.42
CA GLY A 183 6.59 0.93 -9.53
C GLY A 183 5.36 1.52 -8.85
N GLN A 184 4.30 0.72 -8.80
CA GLN A 184 3.03 1.02 -8.15
C GLN A 184 2.33 -0.27 -7.69
N THR A 185 1.57 -0.19 -6.60
CA THR A 185 0.74 -1.27 -6.05
C THR A 185 -0.72 -1.01 -6.39
N TYR A 186 -1.47 -2.06 -6.72
CA TYR A 186 -2.91 -1.95 -6.93
C TYR A 186 -3.65 -1.73 -5.60
N TRP A 187 -4.65 -0.84 -5.59
CA TRP A 187 -5.45 -0.53 -4.42
C TRP A 187 -6.94 -0.47 -4.78
N GLU A 188 -7.73 -1.38 -4.23
CA GLU A 188 -9.17 -1.55 -4.48
C GLU A 188 -10.00 -0.51 -3.73
N GLN A 189 -9.62 -0.06 -2.54
CA GLN A 189 -10.45 0.90 -1.78
C GLN A 189 -10.16 2.38 -2.13
N SER A 190 -10.75 2.89 -3.22
CA SER A 190 -10.88 4.35 -3.41
C SER A 190 -11.95 4.94 -2.48
N PRO A 191 -11.67 6.02 -1.73
CA PRO A 191 -12.67 6.76 -0.95
C PRO A 191 -13.84 7.30 -1.77
N ALA A 192 -13.70 7.39 -3.11
CA ALA A 192 -14.80 7.71 -4.03
C ALA A 192 -15.97 6.70 -3.93
N ALA A 193 -15.72 5.44 -3.56
CA ALA A 193 -16.76 4.42 -3.35
C ALA A 193 -17.70 4.74 -2.17
N PHE A 194 -17.28 5.60 -1.24
CA PHE A 194 -18.01 5.89 0.00
C PHE A 194 -18.46 7.36 0.15
N SER A 195 -18.09 8.26 -0.78
CA SER A 195 -18.38 9.70 -0.65
C SER A 195 -18.87 10.34 -1.96
N THR A 196 -20.19 10.50 -2.05
CA THR A 196 -20.87 11.30 -3.11
C THR A 196 -20.67 12.81 -2.96
N LYS A 197 -19.78 13.26 -2.06
CA LYS A 197 -19.53 14.69 -1.74
C LYS A 197 -18.04 15.06 -1.67
N ALA A 198 -17.13 14.16 -2.03
CA ALA A 198 -15.71 14.49 -2.08
C ALA A 198 -15.42 15.43 -3.27
N THR A 199 -15.08 16.69 -3.00
CA THR A 199 -14.61 17.67 -3.99
C THR A 199 -13.14 17.48 -4.40
N LEU A 200 -12.57 16.32 -4.08
CA LEU A 200 -11.25 15.89 -4.55
C LEU A 200 -11.40 15.21 -5.91
N ASN A 201 -10.51 15.50 -6.86
CA ASN A 201 -10.40 14.78 -8.13
C ASN A 201 -9.83 13.37 -7.90
N MET A 202 -10.61 12.51 -7.25
CA MET A 202 -10.36 11.07 -7.15
C MET A 202 -10.99 10.37 -8.35
N ASN A 203 -10.34 9.31 -8.82
CA ASN A 203 -10.92 8.45 -9.86
C ASN A 203 -12.24 7.85 -9.35
N SER A 204 -13.30 7.94 -10.16
CA SER A 204 -14.62 7.39 -9.86
C SER A 204 -14.73 5.89 -10.16
N ALA A 205 -13.74 5.31 -10.85
CA ALA A 205 -13.51 3.87 -10.76
C ALA A 205 -13.18 3.50 -9.30
N GLY A 206 -13.77 2.41 -8.80
CA GLY A 206 -13.66 2.02 -7.38
C GLY A 206 -12.21 1.84 -6.88
N SER A 207 -11.28 1.55 -7.79
CA SER A 207 -9.87 1.24 -7.53
C SER A 207 -8.90 2.20 -8.22
N PHE A 208 -7.67 2.29 -7.71
CA PHE A 208 -6.57 3.07 -8.29
C PHE A 208 -5.22 2.36 -8.06
N SER A 209 -4.11 3.03 -8.38
CA SER A 209 -2.76 2.53 -8.12
C SER A 209 -2.03 3.48 -7.16
N VAL A 210 -1.44 2.94 -6.10
CA VAL A 210 -0.59 3.69 -5.17
C VAL A 210 0.85 3.65 -5.70
N PRO A 211 1.48 4.80 -6.03
CA PRO A 211 2.88 4.82 -6.46
C PRO A 211 3.81 4.35 -5.34
N HIS A 212 4.95 3.77 -5.72
CA HIS A 212 5.99 3.41 -4.76
C HIS A 212 6.92 4.59 -4.46
N GLY A 213 7.45 4.64 -3.25
CA GLY A 213 8.38 5.68 -2.80
C GLY A 213 9.67 5.14 -2.20
N PRO A 214 10.61 6.04 -1.87
CA PRO A 214 11.94 5.71 -1.37
C PRO A 214 11.95 5.30 0.10
N ASP A 215 10.97 5.76 0.87
CA ASP A 215 10.89 5.70 2.32
C ASP A 215 9.45 5.44 2.80
N GLY A 216 9.26 5.35 4.11
CA GLY A 216 7.98 5.05 4.75
C GLY A 216 8.09 3.98 5.83
N THR A 217 6.97 3.45 6.29
CA THR A 217 6.98 2.40 7.33
C THR A 217 6.75 1.02 6.74
N LEU A 218 7.65 0.09 7.10
CA LEU A 218 7.60 -1.31 6.74
C LEU A 218 7.60 -2.17 8.00
N TRP A 219 6.67 -3.11 8.11
CA TRP A 219 6.72 -4.16 9.11
C TRP A 219 7.45 -5.38 8.54
N VAL A 220 8.36 -5.98 9.32
CA VAL A 220 9.13 -7.17 8.92
C VAL A 220 9.25 -8.16 10.08
N GLY A 221 9.13 -9.46 9.79
CA GLY A 221 9.42 -10.53 10.74
C GLY A 221 8.98 -11.91 10.25
N MET A 222 9.15 -12.92 11.08
CA MET A 222 8.61 -14.27 10.87
C MET A 222 7.08 -14.22 10.79
N MET A 223 6.49 -15.01 9.88
CA MET A 223 5.05 -15.05 9.64
C MET A 223 4.29 -15.62 10.84
N ASN A 224 3.36 -14.84 11.40
CA ASN A 224 2.38 -15.30 12.37
C ASN A 224 1.01 -15.54 11.70
N THR A 225 0.05 -16.10 12.46
CA THR A 225 -1.29 -16.42 11.96
C THR A 225 -2.12 -15.20 11.55
N THR A 226 -1.85 -14.02 12.13
CA THR A 226 -2.51 -12.75 11.77
C THR A 226 -2.07 -12.29 10.37
N TYR A 227 -0.76 -12.23 10.12
CA TYR A 227 -0.23 -11.81 8.82
C TYR A 227 -0.48 -12.83 7.72
N ALA A 228 -0.50 -14.13 8.05
CA ALA A 228 -0.92 -15.17 7.11
C ALA A 228 -2.36 -14.91 6.62
N LYS A 229 -3.32 -14.75 7.55
CA LYS A 229 -4.71 -14.42 7.21
C LYS A 229 -4.85 -13.11 6.43
N ALA A 230 -4.08 -12.08 6.76
CA ALA A 230 -4.10 -10.82 6.02
C ALA A 230 -3.71 -11.02 4.54
N ILE A 231 -2.61 -11.74 4.29
CA ILE A 231 -2.14 -12.08 2.92
C ILE A 231 -3.14 -12.98 2.19
N ASP A 232 -3.66 -14.01 2.87
CA ASP A 232 -4.63 -14.95 2.28
C ASP A 232 -5.98 -14.28 1.94
N ASN A 233 -6.23 -13.06 2.43
CA ASN A 233 -7.40 -12.22 2.15
C ASN A 233 -7.01 -10.85 1.53
N ALA A 234 -5.84 -10.75 0.89
CA ALA A 234 -5.36 -9.51 0.28
C ALA A 234 -5.75 -9.40 -1.21
N ILE A 235 -5.98 -8.16 -1.67
CA ILE A 235 -6.38 -7.83 -3.04
C ILE A 235 -5.16 -7.35 -3.81
N CYS A 236 -4.62 -8.20 -4.68
CA CYS A 236 -3.40 -7.92 -5.46
C CYS A 236 -3.65 -7.23 -6.81
N LYS A 237 -4.91 -7.22 -7.29
CA LYS A 237 -5.31 -6.72 -8.61
C LYS A 237 -6.83 -6.62 -8.70
N LYS A 238 -7.33 -5.79 -9.63
CA LYS A 238 -8.76 -5.67 -9.95
C LYS A 238 -9.39 -7.05 -10.19
N ALA A 239 -10.54 -7.28 -9.57
CA ALA A 239 -11.36 -8.45 -9.83
C ALA A 239 -11.73 -8.55 -11.34
N PRO A 240 -11.71 -9.75 -11.95
CA PRO A 240 -12.21 -9.94 -13.30
C PRO A 240 -13.68 -9.53 -13.41
N GLU A 241 -14.05 -8.91 -14.52
CA GLU A 241 -15.44 -8.51 -14.79
C GLU A 241 -16.29 -9.76 -15.09
N GLY A 242 -16.91 -10.30 -14.04
CA GLY A 242 -17.82 -11.44 -14.13
C GLY A 242 -19.24 -11.02 -14.56
N ASN A 243 -20.01 -11.99 -15.06
CA ASN A 243 -21.38 -11.83 -15.59
C ASN A 243 -22.46 -11.40 -14.55
N GLY A 244 -22.05 -10.96 -13.36
CA GLY A 244 -22.90 -10.60 -12.24
C GLY A 244 -23.36 -11.80 -11.41
N VAL A 245 -23.52 -11.59 -10.09
CA VAL A 245 -23.92 -12.65 -9.14
C VAL A 245 -25.23 -13.33 -9.56
N LEU A 246 -26.15 -12.58 -10.19
CA LEU A 246 -27.43 -13.09 -10.68
C LEU A 246 -27.31 -14.11 -11.83
N SER A 247 -26.29 -14.04 -12.69
CA SER A 247 -26.09 -15.10 -13.70
C SER A 247 -25.55 -16.38 -13.06
N THR A 248 -24.62 -16.24 -12.10
CA THR A 248 -24.00 -17.37 -11.40
C THR A 248 -25.01 -18.06 -10.48
N LEU A 249 -25.94 -17.33 -9.85
CA LEU A 249 -27.06 -17.91 -9.11
C LEU A 249 -28.03 -18.66 -10.04
N ARG A 250 -28.29 -18.15 -11.25
CA ARG A 250 -29.14 -18.83 -12.25
C ARG A 250 -28.55 -20.13 -12.80
N THR A 251 -27.23 -20.32 -12.76
CA THR A 251 -26.58 -21.57 -13.16
C THR A 251 -26.24 -22.50 -11.99
N ALA A 252 -26.07 -21.96 -10.77
CA ALA A 252 -25.79 -22.74 -9.57
C ALA A 252 -27.05 -23.29 -8.87
N LEU A 253 -28.22 -22.66 -9.06
CA LEU A 253 -29.49 -23.17 -8.56
C LEU A 253 -30.11 -24.12 -9.59
N PRO A 254 -30.27 -25.43 -9.30
CA PRO A 254 -31.01 -26.33 -10.18
C PRO A 254 -32.47 -25.88 -10.23
N THR A 255 -32.99 -25.61 -11.42
CA THR A 255 -34.39 -25.19 -11.61
C THR A 255 -35.33 -26.31 -11.17
N PRO A 256 -36.15 -26.14 -10.12
CA PRO A 256 -37.24 -27.07 -9.88
C PRO A 256 -38.26 -26.94 -11.02
N TRP A 257 -38.99 -28.02 -11.26
CA TRP A 257 -40.10 -28.12 -12.25
C TRP A 257 -39.71 -28.23 -13.73
N SER A 258 -38.87 -29.23 -14.04
CA SER A 258 -38.85 -29.90 -15.36
C SER A 258 -39.48 -31.30 -15.31
N HIS A 259 -40.62 -31.43 -14.60
CA HIS A 259 -41.38 -32.69 -14.54
C HIS A 259 -42.47 -32.77 -15.62
N HIS A 260 -42.48 -33.93 -16.28
CA HIS A 260 -43.37 -34.40 -17.35
C HIS A 260 -44.77 -33.76 -17.49
N ALA A 261 -45.04 -33.29 -18.71
CA ALA A 261 -46.32 -33.40 -19.38
C ALA A 261 -46.05 -33.76 -20.86
N GLY A 262 -46.77 -34.68 -21.50
CA GLY A 262 -47.74 -35.64 -20.98
C GLY A 262 -48.02 -36.70 -22.05
N ASP A 263 -48.23 -37.95 -21.65
CA ASP A 263 -48.41 -39.09 -22.56
C ASP A 263 -49.90 -39.44 -22.72
N SER A 264 -50.51 -39.07 -23.85
CA SER A 264 -51.81 -39.62 -24.26
C SER A 264 -52.15 -39.45 -25.75
N SER A 265 -52.24 -40.59 -26.44
CA SER A 265 -53.19 -40.90 -27.53
C SER A 265 -53.28 -39.97 -28.75
N GLY A 266 -52.76 -40.46 -29.88
CA GLY A 266 -53.14 -40.03 -31.23
C GLY A 266 -53.24 -41.24 -32.16
N SER A 267 -54.25 -42.08 -31.97
CA SER A 267 -54.46 -43.29 -32.79
C SER A 267 -55.35 -43.01 -34.00
N ASP A 268 -54.89 -43.38 -35.19
CA ASP A 268 -55.78 -43.70 -36.30
C ASP A 268 -55.23 -44.88 -37.13
N ASN A 269 -56.11 -45.61 -37.80
CA ASN A 269 -55.89 -47.00 -38.22
C ASN A 269 -55.77 -47.22 -39.75
N ALA A 270 -55.26 -48.42 -40.08
CA ALA A 270 -55.56 -49.26 -41.27
C ALA A 270 -54.63 -49.23 -42.51
N GLY A 271 -54.48 -50.42 -43.13
CA GLY A 271 -53.78 -50.67 -44.41
C GLY A 271 -52.46 -51.47 -44.28
N ASP A 272 -52.44 -52.72 -43.78
CA ASP A 272 -52.88 -54.01 -44.40
C ASP A 272 -51.75 -54.80 -45.12
N ARG A 273 -51.84 -56.15 -45.11
CA ARG A 273 -51.02 -57.19 -45.82
C ARG A 273 -49.52 -57.32 -45.46
N ALA A 274 -49.11 -58.15 -44.49
CA ALA A 274 -49.12 -59.64 -44.44
C ALA A 274 -47.95 -60.39 -45.15
N ARG A 275 -47.44 -61.41 -44.42
CA ARG A 275 -46.58 -62.56 -44.77
C ARG A 275 -45.05 -62.42 -44.88
N SER A 276 -44.41 -63.21 -44.02
CA SER A 276 -43.03 -63.73 -44.00
C SER A 276 -42.75 -64.75 -45.13
N PRO A 277 -41.50 -65.22 -45.32
CA PRO A 277 -40.26 -64.91 -44.60
C PRO A 277 -39.25 -64.04 -45.37
#